data_AF-I0ZAP4-F1
#
_entry.id   AF-I0ZAP4-F1
#
_cell.length_a   1.000
_cell.length_b   1.000
_cell.length_c   1.000
_cell.angle_alpha   90.00
_cell.angle_beta   90.00
_cell.angle_gamma   90.00
#
_symmetry.space_group_name_H-M   'P 1'
#
loop_
_entity.id
_entity.type
_entity.pdbx_description
1 polymer ?
#
loop_
_entity_poly.entity_id
_entity_poly.type
_entity_poly.pdbx_seq_one_letter_code
_entity_poly.pdbx_strand_id
1 'polypeptide(L)'
;MRRGFERLLRKLLRLRSEPALLVLHWWAPLYFQSSFWNVAEDELDVIASYYRVQSISFRDAFYVPIMADRPGFRLEDIFCDIVHPNAVGHRLFAELVVLQLQEVLAGLLLAPAATGGTWLQAMPPPLFLGNEAAGQAICLKGNALLSAVVSAKGEWKWVDEAREGAQQAKWGMLSTQAGDELLLRIDHNSPLPAQGDSGASSSSVVVGLGLLKSYKDVGAAAVGCSGGCSCNQTRFELLHDQQVSQVYWFYVFVTLSSQPTSAQDCYMSVTVESAIVPNGVNKVKVTSLMVSEDDRAENGNMFTVLKSTDAEGNNSG
;
A
#
# COMPACT_ATOMS: atom_id res chain seq x y z
N MET A 1 -7.06 -1.25 4.51
CA MET A 1 -6.47 -2.48 3.91
C MET A 1 -7.55 -3.40 3.32
N ARG A 2 -8.52 -3.85 4.12
CA ARG A 2 -9.63 -4.74 3.70
C ARG A 2 -10.30 -4.41 2.36
N ARG A 3 -10.90 -3.22 2.23
CA ARG A 3 -11.61 -2.80 1.01
C ARG A 3 -10.72 -2.81 -0.23
N GLY A 4 -9.48 -2.31 -0.11
CA GLY A 4 -8.50 -2.32 -1.19
C GLY A 4 -8.09 -3.74 -1.61
N PHE A 5 -7.89 -4.65 -0.65
CA PHE A 5 -7.59 -6.05 -0.93
C PHE A 5 -8.75 -6.76 -1.65
N GLU A 6 -9.99 -6.55 -1.20
CA GLU A 6 -11.17 -7.07 -1.90
C GLU A 6 -11.24 -6.55 -3.35
N ARG A 7 -11.05 -5.25 -3.57
CA ARG A 7 -11.05 -4.66 -4.93
C ARG A 7 -9.97 -5.29 -5.82
N LEU A 8 -8.77 -5.51 -5.27
CA LEU A 8 -7.68 -6.20 -5.97
C LEU A 8 -8.10 -7.62 -6.34
N LEU A 9 -8.63 -8.39 -5.38
CA LEU A 9 -9.03 -9.78 -5.58
C LEU A 9 -10.13 -9.90 -6.65
N ARG A 10 -11.19 -9.07 -6.56
CA ARG A 10 -12.24 -8.97 -7.58
C ARG A 10 -11.67 -8.62 -8.95
N LYS A 11 -10.72 -7.69 -9.03
CA LYS A 11 -10.09 -7.31 -10.31
C LYS A 11 -9.33 -8.47 -10.93
N LEU A 12 -8.54 -9.20 -10.13
CA LEU A 12 -7.80 -10.38 -10.59
C LEU A 12 -8.73 -11.50 -11.07
N LEU A 13 -9.80 -11.77 -10.33
CA LEU A 13 -10.82 -12.77 -10.68
C LEU A 13 -11.65 -12.40 -11.94
N ARG A 14 -11.69 -11.12 -12.32
CA ARG A 14 -12.36 -10.65 -13.56
C ARG A 14 -11.42 -10.61 -14.77
N LEU A 15 -10.14 -10.92 -14.62
CA LEU A 15 -9.21 -10.93 -15.76
C LEU A 15 -9.63 -12.01 -16.77
N ARG A 16 -9.61 -11.66 -18.06
CA ARG A 16 -9.99 -12.59 -19.15
C ARG A 16 -9.12 -13.85 -19.21
N SER A 17 -7.92 -13.79 -18.66
CA SER A 17 -7.01 -14.95 -18.57
C SER A 17 -7.41 -15.95 -17.50
N GLU A 18 -8.43 -15.63 -16.68
CA GLU A 18 -8.93 -16.47 -15.58
C GLU A 18 -7.78 -17.08 -14.75
N PRO A 19 -6.88 -16.24 -14.20
CA PRO A 19 -5.69 -16.75 -13.53
C PRO A 19 -6.07 -17.55 -12.28
N ALA A 20 -5.36 -18.66 -12.04
CA ALA A 20 -5.39 -19.30 -10.74
C ALA A 20 -4.83 -18.34 -9.68
N LEU A 21 -5.56 -18.16 -8.58
CA LEU A 21 -5.18 -17.27 -7.49
C LEU A 21 -4.93 -18.06 -6.21
N LEU A 22 -3.90 -17.65 -5.49
CA LEU A 22 -3.52 -18.18 -4.18
C LEU A 22 -3.12 -16.98 -3.31
N VAL A 23 -3.75 -16.83 -2.15
CA VAL A 23 -3.40 -15.80 -1.18
C VAL A 23 -2.34 -16.36 -0.24
N LEU A 24 -1.26 -15.62 -0.07
CA LEU A 24 -0.15 -16.01 0.79
C LEU A 24 -0.08 -15.06 1.99
N HIS A 25 -0.33 -15.58 3.18
CA HIS A 25 -0.25 -14.80 4.41
C HIS A 25 1.11 -14.98 5.07
N TRP A 26 1.85 -13.88 5.11
CA TRP A 26 3.09 -13.78 5.86
C TRP A 26 2.83 -13.26 7.28
N TRP A 27 3.52 -13.84 8.26
CA TRP A 27 3.41 -13.44 9.66
C TRP A 27 4.79 -13.12 10.23
N ALA A 28 4.90 -11.91 10.81
CA ALA A 28 6.11 -11.38 11.42
C ALA A 28 5.93 -11.33 12.96
N PRO A 29 6.27 -12.39 13.71
CA PRO A 29 6.03 -12.48 15.16
C PRO A 29 6.61 -11.30 15.94
N LEU A 30 7.84 -10.86 15.62
CA LEU A 30 8.48 -9.74 16.31
C LEU A 30 7.71 -8.42 16.12
N TYR A 31 7.12 -8.20 14.95
CA TYR A 31 6.30 -7.03 14.67
C TYR A 31 4.93 -7.10 15.36
N PHE A 32 4.34 -8.29 15.43
CA PHE A 32 3.00 -8.52 16.01
C PHE A 32 3.04 -8.98 17.47
N GLN A 33 4.14 -8.75 18.19
CA GLN A 33 4.31 -9.12 19.61
C GLN A 33 3.98 -10.60 19.87
N SER A 34 4.33 -11.47 18.91
CA SER A 34 4.06 -12.90 18.91
C SER A 34 2.57 -13.26 19.05
N SER A 35 1.66 -12.35 18.70
CA SER A 35 0.23 -12.63 18.74
C SER A 35 -0.17 -13.60 17.62
N PHE A 36 -0.93 -14.63 17.98
CA PHE A 36 -1.60 -15.50 17.00
C PHE A 36 -2.77 -14.79 16.32
N TRP A 37 -3.51 -13.98 17.05
CA TRP A 37 -4.75 -13.34 16.59
C TRP A 37 -4.59 -11.82 16.52
N ASN A 38 -5.56 -11.13 15.94
CA ASN A 38 -5.56 -9.68 15.74
C ASN A 38 -4.41 -9.21 14.84
N VAL A 39 -4.19 -9.94 13.75
CA VAL A 39 -3.25 -9.59 12.67
C VAL A 39 -4.02 -9.39 11.37
N ALA A 40 -3.38 -8.77 10.37
CA ALA A 40 -4.02 -8.48 9.09
C ALA A 40 -4.61 -9.74 8.42
N GLU A 41 -3.95 -10.89 8.60
CA GLU A 41 -4.42 -12.18 8.08
C GLU A 41 -5.85 -12.52 8.49
N ASP A 42 -6.25 -12.26 9.74
CA ASP A 42 -7.59 -12.59 10.25
C ASP A 42 -8.69 -11.92 9.44
N GLU A 43 -8.44 -10.69 8.95
CA GLU A 43 -9.40 -9.96 8.14
C GLU A 43 -9.31 -10.31 6.65
N LEU A 44 -8.10 -10.55 6.14
CA LEU A 44 -7.87 -10.82 4.73
C LEU A 44 -8.30 -12.23 4.32
N ASP A 45 -8.18 -13.19 5.24
CA ASP A 45 -8.60 -14.57 4.99
C ASP A 45 -10.12 -14.72 4.88
N VAL A 46 -10.88 -13.92 5.65
CA VAL A 46 -12.35 -13.82 5.49
C VAL A 46 -12.72 -13.36 4.08
N ILE A 47 -11.97 -12.40 3.53
CA ILE A 47 -12.19 -11.92 2.15
C ILE A 47 -11.82 -13.02 1.16
N ALA A 48 -10.66 -13.66 1.30
CA ALA A 48 -10.23 -14.75 0.43
C ALA A 48 -11.27 -15.88 0.39
N SER A 49 -11.73 -16.31 1.56
CA SER A 49 -12.78 -17.32 1.76
C SER A 49 -14.11 -16.93 1.11
N TYR A 50 -14.55 -15.67 1.26
CA TYR A 50 -15.78 -15.17 0.63
C TYR A 50 -15.74 -15.31 -0.90
N TYR A 51 -14.58 -15.05 -1.50
CA TYR A 51 -14.34 -15.21 -2.94
C TYR A 51 -13.89 -16.62 -3.35
N ARG A 52 -13.86 -17.57 -2.41
CA ARG A 52 -13.40 -18.95 -2.62
C ARG A 52 -11.99 -19.04 -3.21
N VAL A 53 -11.13 -18.08 -2.86
CA VAL A 53 -9.72 -18.12 -3.20
C VAL A 53 -8.98 -18.83 -2.09
N GLN A 54 -8.17 -19.83 -2.47
CA GLN A 54 -7.35 -20.56 -1.52
C GLN A 54 -6.34 -19.63 -0.86
N SER A 55 -6.08 -19.84 0.42
CA SER A 55 -5.11 -19.10 1.22
C SER A 55 -4.16 -20.06 1.92
N ILE A 56 -2.90 -19.64 2.10
CA ILE A 56 -1.89 -20.35 2.88
C ILE A 56 -1.39 -19.41 3.96
N SER A 57 -1.30 -19.92 5.18
CA SER A 57 -0.83 -19.17 6.34
C SER A 57 0.53 -19.65 6.85
N PHE A 58 1.51 -18.75 6.84
CA PHE A 58 2.78 -19.00 7.53
C PHE A 58 2.59 -19.07 9.05
N ARG A 59 1.67 -18.26 9.59
CA ARG A 59 1.32 -18.26 11.02
C ARG A 59 0.79 -19.63 11.44
N ASP A 60 -0.23 -20.14 10.77
CA ASP A 60 -0.89 -21.37 11.20
C ASP A 60 0.05 -22.57 11.11
N ALA A 61 0.93 -22.58 10.11
CA ALA A 61 1.93 -23.63 9.95
C ALA A 61 3.02 -23.61 11.03
N PHE A 62 3.51 -22.43 11.43
CA PHE A 62 4.74 -22.30 12.19
C PHE A 62 4.62 -21.61 13.55
N TYR A 63 3.44 -21.12 13.95
CA TYR A 63 3.26 -20.45 15.24
C TYR A 63 3.70 -21.31 16.42
N VAL A 64 3.16 -22.53 16.52
CA VAL A 64 3.46 -23.44 17.65
C VAL A 64 4.94 -23.78 17.75
N PRO A 65 5.65 -24.23 16.69
CA PRO A 65 7.07 -24.52 16.81
C PRO A 65 7.93 -23.28 17.07
N ILE A 66 7.58 -22.11 16.53
CA ILE A 66 8.28 -20.84 16.80
C ILE A 66 8.11 -20.42 18.27
N MET A 67 6.87 -20.44 18.79
CA MET A 67 6.59 -20.07 20.18
C MET A 67 7.20 -21.04 21.20
N ALA A 68 7.46 -22.28 20.79
CA ALA A 68 8.13 -23.28 21.61
C ALA A 68 9.66 -23.23 21.52
N ASP A 69 10.25 -22.23 20.83
CA ASP A 69 11.69 -22.10 20.60
C ASP A 69 12.35 -23.38 20.08
N ARG A 70 11.65 -24.11 19.21
CA ARG A 70 12.16 -25.39 18.70
C ARG A 70 13.38 -25.14 17.81
N PRO A 71 14.47 -25.93 17.94
CA PRO A 71 15.61 -25.81 17.04
C PRO A 71 15.21 -25.90 15.56
N GLY A 72 15.67 -24.96 14.74
CA GLY A 72 15.26 -24.82 13.34
C GLY A 72 13.99 -23.99 13.13
N PHE A 73 13.33 -23.58 14.20
CA PHE A 73 12.18 -22.67 14.21
C PHE A 73 12.36 -21.49 15.16
N ARG A 74 13.59 -21.23 15.62
CA ARG A 74 13.86 -20.02 16.38
C ARG A 74 13.70 -18.79 15.49
N LEU A 75 13.45 -17.64 16.10
CA LEU A 75 13.25 -16.40 15.34
C LEU A 75 14.50 -16.06 14.52
N GLU A 76 15.69 -16.19 15.10
CA GLU A 76 16.97 -16.00 14.42
C GLU A 76 17.25 -17.05 13.33
N ASP A 77 16.65 -18.24 13.42
CA ASP A 77 16.78 -19.27 12.38
C ASP A 77 15.99 -18.88 11.12
N ILE A 78 14.89 -18.13 11.26
CA ILE A 78 13.92 -17.86 10.19
C ILE A 78 13.99 -16.42 9.67
N PHE A 79 14.34 -15.45 10.50
CA PHE A 79 14.25 -14.02 10.21
C PHE A 79 15.63 -13.35 10.19
N CYS A 80 15.80 -12.32 9.35
CA CYS A 80 17.00 -11.47 9.34
C CYS A 80 16.77 -10.12 10.02
N ASP A 81 15.52 -9.74 10.23
CA ASP A 81 15.10 -8.60 11.06
C ASP A 81 13.70 -8.85 11.63
N ILE A 82 13.02 -7.83 12.13
CA ILE A 82 11.71 -7.96 12.78
C ILE A 82 10.56 -8.35 11.84
N VAL A 83 10.73 -8.26 10.51
CA VAL A 83 9.68 -8.54 9.51
C VAL A 83 10.14 -9.54 8.44
N HIS A 84 11.39 -9.46 8.00
CA HIS A 84 11.84 -10.14 6.79
C HIS A 84 12.39 -11.55 7.10
N PRO A 85 11.98 -12.56 6.32
CA PRO A 85 12.60 -13.87 6.38
C PRO A 85 14.04 -13.81 5.86
N ASN A 86 14.90 -14.63 6.44
CA ASN A 86 16.18 -15.00 5.84
C ASN A 86 15.98 -16.11 4.79
N ALA A 87 17.07 -16.71 4.30
CA ALA A 87 16.99 -17.78 3.30
C ALA A 87 16.21 -19.02 3.77
N VAL A 88 16.30 -19.38 5.05
CA VAL A 88 15.56 -20.49 5.65
C VAL A 88 14.07 -20.16 5.73
N GLY A 89 13.71 -18.97 6.21
CA GLY A 89 12.30 -18.55 6.26
C GLY A 89 11.64 -18.51 4.88
N HIS A 90 12.34 -18.00 3.86
CA HIS A 90 11.88 -18.05 2.48
C HIS A 90 11.66 -19.49 1.99
N ARG A 91 12.59 -20.40 2.32
CA ARG A 91 12.46 -21.82 1.97
C ARG A 91 11.23 -22.44 2.64
N LEU A 92 11.03 -22.24 3.94
CA LEU A 92 9.87 -22.76 4.67
C LEU A 92 8.55 -22.29 4.04
N PHE A 93 8.47 -21.00 3.68
CA PHE A 93 7.25 -20.48 3.05
C PHE A 93 7.03 -21.05 1.65
N ALA A 94 8.09 -21.21 0.86
CA ALA A 94 8.01 -21.85 -0.45
C ALA A 94 7.60 -23.33 -0.35
N GLU A 95 8.08 -24.06 0.67
CA GLU A 95 7.67 -25.44 0.93
C GLU A 95 6.17 -25.56 1.22
N LEU A 96 5.56 -24.60 1.93
CA LEU A 96 4.09 -24.56 2.11
C LEU A 96 3.34 -24.41 0.78
N VAL A 97 3.83 -23.56 -0.12
CA VAL A 97 3.22 -23.39 -1.46
C VAL A 97 3.34 -24.67 -2.27
N VAL A 98 4.51 -25.30 -2.28
CA VAL A 98 4.74 -26.57 -2.99
C VAL A 98 3.85 -27.67 -2.43
N LEU A 99 3.75 -27.78 -1.10
CA LEU A 99 2.89 -28.75 -0.43
C LEU A 99 1.42 -28.56 -0.85
N GLN A 100 0.91 -27.32 -0.83
CA GLN A 100 -0.46 -27.04 -1.24
C GLN A 100 -0.73 -27.46 -2.70
N LEU A 101 0.20 -27.19 -3.61
CA LEU A 101 0.08 -27.60 -5.01
C LEU A 101 0.10 -29.13 -5.16
N GLN A 102 0.94 -29.82 -4.39
CA GLN A 102 1.00 -31.28 -4.37
C GLN A 102 -0.29 -31.90 -3.83
N GLU A 103 -0.88 -31.32 -2.78
CA GLU A 103 -2.16 -31.76 -2.22
C GLU A 103 -3.31 -31.57 -3.21
N VAL A 104 -3.37 -30.42 -3.90
CA VAL A 104 -4.35 -30.17 -4.97
C VAL A 104 -4.19 -31.21 -6.09
N LEU A 105 -2.96 -31.48 -6.54
CA LEU A 105 -2.69 -32.48 -7.56
C LEU A 105 -3.13 -33.88 -7.11
N ALA A 106 -2.77 -34.29 -5.90
CA ALA A 106 -3.16 -35.58 -5.34
C ALA A 106 -4.68 -35.71 -5.25
N GLY A 107 -5.36 -34.66 -4.80
CA GLY A 107 -6.83 -34.59 -4.77
C GLY A 107 -7.45 -34.77 -6.15
N LEU A 108 -6.92 -34.10 -7.18
CA LEU A 108 -7.38 -34.24 -8.57
C LEU A 108 -7.12 -35.63 -9.17
N LEU A 109 -6.05 -36.32 -8.74
CA LEU A 109 -5.77 -37.68 -9.19
C LEU A 109 -6.72 -38.71 -8.56
N LEU A 110 -7.09 -38.50 -7.30
CA LEU A 110 -8.01 -39.39 -6.56
C LEU A 110 -9.48 -39.14 -6.92
N ALA A 111 -9.84 -37.88 -7.13
CA ALA A 111 -11.18 -37.45 -7.50
C ALA A 111 -11.06 -36.41 -8.62
N PRO A 112 -10.95 -36.85 -9.89
CA PRO A 112 -10.87 -35.94 -11.02
C PRO A 112 -12.03 -34.94 -10.97
N ALA A 113 -11.68 -33.65 -11.02
CA ALA A 113 -12.70 -32.61 -11.10
C ALA A 113 -13.59 -32.88 -12.32
N ALA A 114 -14.90 -32.94 -12.12
CA ALA A 114 -15.84 -33.06 -13.23
C ALA A 114 -15.58 -31.88 -14.19
N THR A 115 -15.15 -32.20 -15.42
CA THR A 115 -14.99 -31.23 -16.49
C THR A 115 -16.37 -30.62 -16.77
N GLY A 116 -16.62 -29.41 -16.28
CA GLY A 116 -17.92 -28.74 -16.38
C GLY A 116 -18.58 -28.36 -15.05
N GLY A 117 -17.86 -28.39 -13.94
CA GLY A 117 -18.36 -27.88 -12.67
C GLY A 117 -18.78 -26.40 -12.79
N THR A 118 -20.08 -26.16 -12.66
CA THR A 118 -20.80 -24.87 -12.57
C THR A 118 -20.38 -24.01 -11.36
N TRP A 119 -19.22 -24.28 -10.76
CA TRP A 119 -18.66 -23.60 -9.59
C TRP A 119 -18.08 -22.22 -9.90
N LEU A 120 -17.90 -21.90 -11.18
CA LEU A 120 -17.88 -20.52 -11.66
C LEU A 120 -19.29 -19.92 -11.53
N GLN A 121 -19.82 -19.90 -10.30
CA GLN A 121 -20.92 -19.02 -9.97
C GLN A 121 -20.48 -17.61 -10.37
N ALA A 122 -21.42 -16.83 -10.92
CA ALA A 122 -21.21 -15.42 -11.15
C ALA A 122 -20.56 -14.82 -9.90
N MET A 123 -19.50 -14.02 -10.11
CA MET A 123 -18.74 -13.41 -9.02
C MET A 123 -19.70 -12.83 -7.98
N PRO A 124 -19.57 -13.19 -6.68
CA PRO A 124 -20.49 -12.69 -5.67
C PRO A 124 -20.47 -11.14 -5.66
N PRO A 125 -21.49 -10.48 -5.13
CA PRO A 125 -21.41 -9.04 -4.89
C PRO A 125 -20.22 -8.69 -3.96
N PRO A 126 -19.81 -7.43 -3.86
CA PRO A 126 -18.80 -7.04 -2.88
C PRO A 126 -19.22 -7.43 -1.46
N LEU A 127 -18.30 -7.98 -0.67
CA LEU A 127 -18.46 -8.24 0.76
C LEU A 127 -18.67 -6.95 1.53
N PHE A 128 -17.91 -5.90 1.20
CA PHE A 128 -18.13 -4.56 1.72
C PHE A 128 -19.09 -3.79 0.82
N LEU A 129 -20.17 -3.26 1.38
CA LEU A 129 -21.16 -2.49 0.63
C LEU A 129 -20.49 -1.34 -0.15
N GLY A 130 -20.91 -1.15 -1.41
CA GLY A 130 -20.35 -0.14 -2.31
C GLY A 130 -18.89 -0.38 -2.73
N ASN A 131 -18.26 -1.50 -2.37
CA ASN A 131 -16.85 -1.75 -2.64
C ASN A 131 -16.59 -2.41 -4.01
N GLU A 132 -17.28 -1.97 -5.05
CA GLU A 132 -16.97 -2.41 -6.40
C GLU A 132 -15.53 -2.01 -6.79
N ALA A 133 -14.93 -2.79 -7.69
CA ALA A 133 -13.61 -2.45 -8.22
C ALA A 133 -13.71 -1.13 -8.99
N ALA A 134 -13.03 -0.09 -8.49
CA ALA A 134 -12.93 1.19 -9.17
C ALA A 134 -12.52 1.00 -10.62
N GLY A 135 -13.15 1.75 -11.53
CA GLY A 135 -12.92 1.63 -12.97
C GLY A 135 -11.43 1.79 -13.32
N GLN A 136 -10.74 2.73 -12.66
CA GLN A 136 -9.29 2.90 -12.74
C GLN A 136 -8.76 3.50 -11.42
N ALA A 137 -7.92 2.75 -10.70
CA ALA A 137 -6.99 3.35 -9.75
C ALA A 137 -5.70 3.67 -10.51
N ILE A 138 -5.24 4.90 -10.42
CA ILE A 138 -4.02 5.34 -11.08
C ILE A 138 -2.89 5.19 -10.06
N CYS A 139 -1.84 4.44 -10.40
CA CYS A 139 -0.60 4.38 -9.63
C CYS A 139 0.55 4.71 -10.57
N LEU A 140 1.07 5.92 -10.47
CA LEU A 140 2.20 6.42 -11.23
C LEU A 140 3.47 6.24 -10.41
N LYS A 141 4.43 5.47 -10.93
CA LYS A 141 5.74 5.24 -10.32
C LYS A 141 6.82 5.28 -11.39
N GLY A 142 8.03 5.71 -11.02
CA GLY A 142 9.12 5.86 -11.97
C GLY A 142 8.73 6.85 -13.07
N ASN A 143 9.10 6.58 -14.32
CA ASN A 143 8.85 7.51 -15.44
C ASN A 143 7.37 7.87 -15.62
N ALA A 144 6.44 7.00 -15.21
CA ALA A 144 5.01 7.30 -15.27
C ALA A 144 4.61 8.48 -14.35
N LEU A 145 5.38 8.79 -13.29
CA LEU A 145 5.11 9.96 -12.45
C LEU A 145 5.24 11.27 -13.21
N LEU A 146 6.13 11.33 -14.21
CA LEU A 146 6.36 12.55 -14.98
C LEU A 146 5.13 12.98 -15.78
N SER A 147 4.21 12.08 -16.13
CA SER A 147 2.96 12.45 -16.80
C SER A 147 1.99 13.21 -15.90
N ALA A 148 2.18 13.16 -14.59
CA ALA A 148 1.44 13.98 -13.62
C ALA A 148 2.17 15.28 -13.29
N VAL A 149 3.47 15.44 -13.58
CA VAL A 149 4.19 16.68 -13.27
C VAL A 149 3.77 17.77 -14.24
N VAL A 150 3.13 18.82 -13.70
CA VAL A 150 2.65 19.99 -14.45
C VAL A 150 3.74 21.06 -14.47
N SER A 151 4.33 21.31 -13.31
CA SER A 151 5.43 22.26 -13.15
C SER A 151 6.31 21.85 -11.98
N ALA A 152 7.56 22.29 -12.04
CA ALA A 152 8.54 22.08 -10.99
C ALA A 152 9.30 23.40 -10.80
N LYS A 153 8.89 24.18 -9.81
CA LYS A 153 9.43 25.51 -9.50
C LYS A 153 10.59 25.38 -8.53
N GLY A 154 11.73 25.98 -8.87
CA GLY A 154 12.97 25.88 -8.10
C GLY A 154 13.91 24.84 -8.71
N GLU A 155 14.62 24.09 -7.87
CA GLU A 155 15.66 23.14 -8.27
C GLU A 155 15.22 21.67 -8.26
N TRP A 156 13.94 21.40 -8.49
CA TRP A 156 13.44 20.03 -8.66
C TRP A 156 14.10 19.32 -9.84
N LYS A 157 14.67 18.15 -9.59
CA LYS A 157 15.37 17.32 -10.59
C LYS A 157 14.81 15.90 -10.59
N TRP A 158 14.68 15.31 -11.78
CA TRP A 158 14.39 13.88 -11.93
C TRP A 158 15.70 13.10 -11.75
N VAL A 159 15.83 12.37 -10.65
CA VAL A 159 17.10 11.74 -10.28
C VAL A 159 16.93 10.26 -9.95
N ASP A 160 17.92 9.47 -10.38
CA ASP A 160 18.12 8.10 -9.93
C ASP A 160 19.13 8.13 -8.77
N GLU A 161 18.70 7.65 -7.60
CA GLU A 161 19.58 7.49 -6.43
C GLU A 161 19.88 6.02 -6.13
N ALA A 162 19.73 5.15 -7.13
CA ALA A 162 20.23 3.79 -7.05
C ALA A 162 21.75 3.84 -6.86
N ARG A 163 22.28 2.89 -6.08
CA ARG A 163 23.73 2.71 -5.95
C ARG A 163 24.30 2.26 -7.28
N GLU A 164 25.54 2.61 -7.57
CA GLU A 164 26.24 2.09 -8.74
C GLU A 164 26.20 0.56 -8.75
N GLY A 165 25.84 -0.03 -9.89
CA GLY A 165 25.65 -1.49 -10.04
C GLY A 165 24.35 -2.06 -9.46
N ALA A 166 23.47 -1.24 -8.89
CA ALA A 166 22.15 -1.72 -8.47
C ALA A 166 21.29 -2.09 -9.67
N GLN A 167 20.62 -3.25 -9.59
CA GLN A 167 19.75 -3.73 -10.67
C GLN A 167 18.45 -2.93 -10.83
N GLN A 168 18.06 -2.16 -9.80
CA GLN A 168 16.82 -1.42 -9.77
C GLN A 168 17.09 0.08 -9.61
N ALA A 169 16.68 0.83 -10.63
CA ALA A 169 16.67 2.28 -10.58
C ALA A 169 15.70 2.80 -9.51
N LYS A 170 16.09 3.87 -8.82
CA LYS A 170 15.34 4.56 -7.77
C LYS A 170 15.02 5.98 -8.21
N TRP A 171 14.28 6.09 -9.30
CA TRP A 171 13.84 7.36 -9.86
C TRP A 171 12.85 8.11 -8.97
N GLY A 172 12.96 9.44 -8.93
CA GLY A 172 12.00 10.34 -8.29
C GLY A 172 12.29 11.81 -8.56
N MET A 173 11.29 12.67 -8.38
CA MET A 173 11.46 14.13 -8.37
C MET A 173 12.05 14.53 -7.03
N LEU A 174 13.19 15.23 -7.04
CA LEU A 174 13.93 15.59 -5.83
C LEU A 174 14.25 17.08 -5.81
N SER A 175 14.06 17.73 -4.66
CA SER A 175 14.63 19.05 -4.36
C SER A 175 15.20 19.06 -2.93
N THR A 176 16.15 19.96 -2.69
CA THR A 176 16.78 20.21 -1.38
C THR A 176 16.62 21.66 -0.91
N GLN A 177 15.89 22.50 -1.65
CA GLN A 177 15.76 23.93 -1.36
C GLN A 177 14.37 24.23 -0.79
N ALA A 178 14.34 24.80 0.41
CA ALA A 178 13.08 25.20 1.04
C ALA A 178 12.35 26.26 0.19
N GLY A 179 11.03 26.09 0.04
CA GLY A 179 10.18 26.91 -0.81
C GLY A 179 10.04 26.42 -2.25
N ASP A 180 10.83 25.43 -2.69
CA ASP A 180 10.64 24.79 -3.98
C ASP A 180 9.30 24.05 -4.04
N GLU A 181 8.63 24.08 -5.18
CA GLU A 181 7.27 23.56 -5.34
C GLU A 181 7.15 22.65 -6.57
N LEU A 182 6.64 21.44 -6.37
CA LEU A 182 6.28 20.50 -7.42
C LEU A 182 4.75 20.49 -7.56
N LEU A 183 4.24 20.78 -8.74
CA LEU A 183 2.80 20.74 -9.02
C LEU A 183 2.47 19.46 -9.79
N LEU A 184 1.59 18.65 -9.23
CA LEU A 184 1.12 17.39 -9.78
C LEU A 184 -0.35 17.52 -10.20
N ARG A 185 -0.70 17.07 -11.41
CA ARG A 185 -2.10 16.93 -11.84
C ARG A 185 -2.66 15.62 -11.31
N ILE A 186 -3.82 15.71 -10.68
CA ILE A 186 -4.63 14.57 -10.25
C ILE A 186 -5.62 14.28 -11.37
N ASP A 187 -5.34 13.21 -12.11
CA ASP A 187 -6.31 12.72 -13.08
C ASP A 187 -7.44 11.99 -12.35
N HIS A 188 -8.65 12.54 -12.49
CA HIS A 188 -9.88 12.04 -11.90
C HIS A 188 -10.94 11.75 -12.98
N ASN A 189 -10.55 11.73 -14.26
CA ASN A 189 -11.48 11.55 -15.39
C ASN A 189 -11.98 10.10 -15.55
N SER A 190 -11.66 9.20 -14.62
CA SER A 190 -12.28 7.88 -14.60
C SER A 190 -13.73 8.03 -14.15
N PRO A 191 -14.72 7.46 -14.87
CA PRO A 191 -16.11 7.52 -14.46
C PRO A 191 -16.23 6.86 -13.09
N LEU A 192 -16.39 7.69 -12.07
CA LEU A 192 -16.81 7.23 -10.75
C LEU A 192 -18.14 6.51 -10.97
N PRO A 193 -18.35 5.31 -10.40
CA PRO A 193 -19.64 4.64 -10.51
C PRO A 193 -20.70 5.62 -10.02
N ALA A 194 -21.65 5.95 -10.90
CA ALA A 194 -22.73 6.86 -10.58
C ALA A 194 -23.41 6.36 -9.31
N GLN A 195 -23.16 7.02 -8.18
CA GLN A 195 -23.94 6.80 -6.98
C GLN A 195 -25.38 7.16 -7.34
N GLY A 196 -26.29 6.20 -7.20
CA GLY A 196 -27.66 6.34 -7.67
C GLY A 196 -28.32 7.63 -7.18
N ASP A 197 -28.69 8.49 -8.13
CA ASP A 197 -29.71 9.55 -8.15
C ASP A 197 -30.06 10.38 -6.89
N SER A 198 -29.21 10.38 -5.85
CA SER A 198 -29.46 11.13 -4.62
C SER A 198 -28.48 12.31 -4.52
N GLY A 199 -28.82 13.39 -5.24
CA GLY A 199 -28.48 14.79 -4.94
C GLY A 199 -27.03 15.12 -4.57
N ALA A 200 -26.27 15.64 -5.55
CA ALA A 200 -25.04 16.43 -5.35
C ALA A 200 -24.04 15.87 -4.32
N SER A 201 -23.56 14.64 -4.50
CA SER A 201 -22.42 14.16 -3.71
C SER A 201 -21.12 14.73 -4.30
N SER A 202 -20.41 15.52 -3.50
CA SER A 202 -19.02 15.87 -3.79
C SER A 202 -18.21 14.58 -3.84
N SER A 203 -17.66 14.25 -5.01
CA SER A 203 -16.78 13.09 -5.13
C SER A 203 -15.49 13.36 -4.35
N SER A 204 -15.19 12.49 -3.40
CA SER A 204 -13.92 12.52 -2.67
C SER A 204 -13.02 11.40 -3.17
N VAL A 205 -11.73 11.70 -3.27
CA VAL A 205 -10.69 10.74 -3.62
C VAL A 205 -9.59 10.77 -2.59
N VAL A 206 -8.90 9.64 -2.43
CA VAL A 206 -7.69 9.53 -1.64
C VAL A 206 -6.50 9.57 -2.58
N VAL A 207 -5.64 10.55 -2.38
CA VAL A 207 -4.38 10.67 -3.10
C VAL A 207 -3.25 10.18 -2.20
N GLY A 208 -2.56 9.14 -2.63
CA GLY A 208 -1.34 8.64 -2.03
C GLY A 208 -0.10 9.26 -2.68
N LEU A 209 0.79 9.84 -1.90
CA LEU A 209 2.11 10.28 -2.34
C LEU A 209 3.17 9.34 -1.78
N GLY A 210 3.99 8.76 -2.65
CA GLY A 210 5.19 8.06 -2.25
C GLY A 210 6.31 9.06 -2.02
N LEU A 211 6.64 9.33 -0.75
CA LEU A 211 7.74 10.20 -0.37
C LEU A 211 8.85 9.39 0.30
N LEU A 212 10.10 9.73 0.01
CA LEU A 212 11.25 9.14 0.72
C LEU A 212 11.26 9.62 2.17
N LYS A 213 11.21 8.70 3.13
CA LYS A 213 11.65 8.95 4.50
C LYS A 213 13.05 8.37 4.73
N SER A 214 13.77 8.97 5.68
CA SER A 214 15.14 8.58 6.02
C SER A 214 15.46 8.98 7.46
N TYR A 215 16.51 8.38 8.02
CA TYR A 215 17.06 8.78 9.33
C TYR A 215 17.99 9.98 9.30
N LYS A 216 18.34 10.45 8.11
CA LYS A 216 19.18 11.61 7.90
C LYS A 216 18.95 12.23 6.53
N ASP A 217 19.44 13.44 6.37
CA ASP A 217 19.50 14.17 5.10
C ASP A 217 18.13 14.30 4.41
N VAL A 218 17.07 14.52 5.18
CA VAL A 218 15.69 14.75 4.72
C VAL A 218 15.02 15.87 5.50
N GLY A 219 14.14 16.59 4.81
CA GLY A 219 13.37 17.71 5.37
C GLY A 219 11.91 17.34 5.68
N ALA A 220 11.04 18.32 5.52
CA ALA A 220 9.59 18.13 5.56
C ALA A 220 8.97 18.57 4.23
N ALA A 221 7.77 18.06 3.94
CA ALA A 221 7.00 18.46 2.78
C ALA A 221 5.62 18.99 3.20
N ALA A 222 5.25 20.16 2.72
CA ALA A 222 3.87 20.64 2.79
C ALA A 222 3.13 20.25 1.52
N VAL A 223 1.92 19.72 1.67
CA VAL A 223 1.06 19.29 0.57
C VAL A 223 -0.24 20.07 0.62
N GLY A 224 -0.62 20.64 -0.52
CA GLY A 224 -1.87 21.38 -0.69
C GLY A 224 -2.55 21.04 -2.01
N CYS A 225 -3.81 21.46 -2.16
CA CYS A 225 -4.58 21.26 -3.39
C CYS A 225 -5.06 22.59 -3.94
N SER A 226 -5.19 22.66 -5.26
CA SER A 226 -5.68 23.84 -5.98
C SER A 226 -6.39 23.45 -7.29
N GLY A 227 -7.03 24.44 -7.94
CA GLY A 227 -7.78 24.22 -9.17
C GLY A 227 -9.14 23.57 -8.92
N GLY A 228 -9.44 22.49 -9.64
CA GLY A 228 -10.71 21.76 -9.58
C GLY A 228 -10.92 20.93 -8.30
N CYS A 229 -10.10 21.08 -7.26
CA CYS A 229 -10.22 20.33 -6.02
C CYS A 229 -9.66 21.07 -4.80
N SER A 230 -10.04 20.61 -3.62
CA SER A 230 -9.58 21.14 -2.33
C SER A 230 -9.16 20.03 -1.38
N CYS A 231 -8.19 20.34 -0.52
CA CYS A 231 -7.78 19.48 0.58
C CYS A 231 -7.21 20.33 1.72
N ASN A 232 -7.14 19.77 2.92
CA ASN A 232 -6.45 20.42 4.04
C ASN A 232 -4.94 20.42 3.79
N GLN A 233 -4.32 21.58 3.93
CA GLN A 233 -2.86 21.66 3.86
C GLN A 233 -2.27 20.76 4.94
N THR A 234 -1.46 19.80 4.53
CA THR A 234 -0.91 18.77 5.40
C THR A 234 0.61 18.79 5.31
N ARG A 235 1.26 18.73 6.47
CA ARG A 235 2.72 18.72 6.58
C ARG A 235 3.20 17.32 6.93
N PHE A 236 4.15 16.80 6.16
CA PHE A 236 4.73 15.47 6.33
C PHE A 236 6.18 15.54 6.77
N GLU A 237 6.45 14.98 7.96
CA GLU A 237 7.81 14.77 8.44
C GLU A 237 8.45 13.57 7.75
N LEU A 238 9.56 13.82 7.05
CA LEU A 238 10.27 12.77 6.32
C LEU A 238 11.42 12.17 7.13
N LEU A 239 11.82 12.79 8.24
CA LEU A 239 12.74 12.20 9.19
C LEU A 239 12.07 11.07 9.99
N HIS A 240 12.81 9.99 10.27
CA HIS A 240 12.46 8.97 11.27
C HIS A 240 13.71 8.44 11.97
N ASP A 241 13.56 7.63 13.00
CA ASP A 241 14.65 7.09 13.81
C ASP A 241 15.26 5.79 13.26
N GLN A 242 14.50 5.00 12.50
CA GLN A 242 14.97 3.74 11.94
C GLN A 242 16.12 3.97 10.94
N GLN A 243 17.23 3.24 11.05
CA GLN A 243 18.43 3.43 10.20
C GLN A 243 18.28 2.87 8.77
N VAL A 244 17.17 3.20 8.11
CA VAL A 244 16.83 2.84 6.75
C VAL A 244 16.31 4.07 6.00
N SER A 245 16.37 4.03 4.66
CA SER A 245 15.71 5.03 3.82
C SER A 245 14.74 4.30 2.91
N GLN A 246 13.46 4.62 3.03
CA GLN A 246 12.40 3.90 2.32
C GLN A 246 11.26 4.85 1.91
N VAL A 247 10.52 4.44 0.88
CA VAL A 247 9.36 5.19 0.41
C VAL A 247 8.18 4.88 1.32
N TYR A 248 7.58 5.91 1.90
CA TYR A 248 6.32 5.82 2.63
C TYR A 248 5.19 6.39 1.78
N TRP A 249 4.02 5.79 1.91
CA TRP A 249 2.80 6.35 1.35
C TRP A 249 2.15 7.31 2.34
N PHE A 250 2.01 8.56 1.92
CA PHE A 250 1.31 9.60 2.63
C PHE A 250 -0.02 9.86 1.94
N TYR A 251 -1.12 9.85 2.69
CA TYR A 251 -2.46 9.94 2.12
C TYR A 251 -3.08 11.30 2.41
N VAL A 252 -3.64 11.91 1.38
CA VAL A 252 -4.37 13.17 1.44
C VAL A 252 -5.79 12.95 0.92
N PHE A 253 -6.78 13.42 1.67
CA PHE A 253 -8.18 13.42 1.25
C PHE A 253 -8.42 14.64 0.39
N VAL A 254 -8.93 14.40 -0.82
CA VAL A 254 -9.15 15.44 -1.83
C VAL A 254 -10.62 15.45 -2.20
N THR A 255 -11.26 16.60 -2.01
CA THR A 255 -12.63 16.85 -2.44
C THR A 255 -12.59 17.45 -3.84
N LEU A 256 -13.25 16.79 -4.79
CA LEU A 256 -13.37 17.28 -6.16
C LEU A 256 -14.51 18.30 -6.26
N SER A 257 -14.28 19.38 -7.00
CA SER A 257 -15.30 20.39 -7.26
C SER A 257 -16.35 19.85 -8.24
N SER A 258 -17.62 19.98 -7.88
CA SER A 258 -18.75 19.61 -8.75
C SER A 258 -19.09 20.67 -9.80
N GLN A 259 -18.45 21.84 -9.75
CA GLN A 259 -18.78 22.93 -10.67
C GLN A 259 -18.04 22.79 -12.01
N PRO A 260 -18.76 22.77 -13.14
CA PRO A 260 -18.17 22.81 -14.48
C PRO A 260 -17.68 24.24 -14.76
N THR A 261 -16.57 24.63 -14.14
CA THR A 261 -15.84 25.84 -14.52
C THR A 261 -14.65 25.45 -15.38
N SER A 262 -14.21 26.38 -16.23
CA SER A 262 -13.13 26.20 -17.21
C SER A 262 -11.74 25.89 -16.62
N ALA A 263 -11.62 25.77 -15.30
CA ALA A 263 -10.41 25.37 -14.56
C ALA A 263 -10.54 23.92 -14.05
N GLN A 264 -10.84 22.98 -14.94
CA GLN A 264 -11.25 21.59 -14.62
C GLN A 264 -10.15 20.71 -13.98
N ASP A 265 -8.88 21.06 -14.12
CA ASP A 265 -7.80 20.21 -13.62
C ASP A 265 -7.63 20.37 -12.10
N CYS A 266 -7.62 19.23 -11.41
CA CYS A 266 -7.29 19.15 -9.99
C CYS A 266 -5.77 19.05 -9.85
N TYR A 267 -5.18 19.92 -9.02
CA TYR A 267 -3.74 19.95 -8.80
C TYR A 267 -3.41 19.73 -7.32
N MET A 268 -2.28 19.08 -7.09
CA MET A 268 -1.66 18.91 -5.80
C MET A 268 -0.26 19.51 -5.83
N SER A 269 0.01 20.45 -4.93
CA SER A 269 1.35 20.98 -4.74
C SER A 269 2.08 20.19 -3.65
N VAL A 270 3.38 19.96 -3.87
CA VAL A 270 4.32 19.45 -2.88
C VAL A 270 5.42 20.49 -2.73
N THR A 271 5.44 21.18 -1.59
CA THR A 271 6.40 22.24 -1.28
C THR A 271 7.44 21.74 -0.30
N VAL A 272 8.71 21.97 -0.59
CA VAL A 272 9.82 21.66 0.30
C VAL A 272 9.81 22.64 1.47
N GLU A 273 9.79 22.13 2.69
CA GLU A 273 9.90 22.95 3.89
C GLU A 273 11.27 22.80 4.55
N SER A 274 11.62 23.80 5.37
CA SER A 274 12.84 23.76 6.17
C SER A 274 12.78 22.59 7.15
N ALA A 275 13.90 21.87 7.28
CA ALA A 275 14.07 20.78 8.22
C ALA A 275 13.89 21.29 9.66
N ILE A 276 13.31 20.46 10.51
CA ILE A 276 13.21 20.75 11.95
C ILE A 276 14.60 20.77 12.60
N VAL A 277 15.55 20.00 12.06
CA VAL A 277 16.90 19.91 12.60
C VAL A 277 17.75 21.11 12.13
N PRO A 278 18.36 21.88 13.05
CA PRO A 278 19.28 22.95 12.69
C PRO A 278 20.42 22.42 11.78
N ASN A 279 20.64 23.07 10.64
CA ASN A 279 21.58 22.66 9.59
C ASN A 279 21.24 21.35 8.87
N GLY A 280 20.00 20.84 9.01
CA GLY A 280 19.52 19.69 8.24
C GLY A 280 19.37 20.01 6.75
N VAL A 281 19.54 18.99 5.90
CA VAL A 281 19.27 19.09 4.47
C VAL A 281 17.76 19.03 4.25
N ASN A 282 17.20 19.98 3.49
CA ASN A 282 15.76 20.03 3.19
C ASN A 282 15.38 19.08 2.04
N LYS A 283 15.92 17.87 2.02
CA LYS A 283 15.69 16.94 0.91
C LYS A 283 14.25 16.42 0.97
N VAL A 284 13.53 16.57 -0.13
CA VAL A 284 12.23 15.93 -0.39
C VAL A 284 12.34 15.18 -1.70
N LYS A 285 11.89 13.93 -1.73
CA LYS A 285 11.81 13.13 -2.96
C LYS A 285 10.43 12.51 -3.12
N VAL A 286 9.77 12.83 -4.23
CA VAL A 286 8.49 12.25 -4.65
C VAL A 286 8.77 11.14 -5.66
N THR A 287 8.41 9.91 -5.32
CA THR A 287 8.68 8.72 -6.15
C THR A 287 7.44 8.16 -6.85
N SER A 288 6.27 8.47 -6.31
CA SER A 288 5.01 7.97 -6.86
C SER A 288 3.80 8.81 -6.46
N LEU A 289 2.76 8.73 -7.28
CA LEU A 289 1.45 9.31 -7.06
C LEU A 289 0.41 8.21 -7.27
N MET A 290 -0.51 8.07 -6.34
CA MET A 290 -1.64 7.15 -6.43
C MET A 290 -2.94 7.91 -6.25
N VAL A 291 -3.94 7.62 -7.07
CA VAL A 291 -5.30 8.16 -6.91
C VAL A 291 -6.25 6.98 -6.78
N SER A 292 -7.00 6.95 -5.70
CA SER A 292 -8.04 5.96 -5.43
C SER A 292 -9.32 6.65 -5.02
N GLU A 293 -10.46 6.07 -5.37
CA GLU A 293 -11.76 6.50 -4.84
C GLU A 293 -11.77 6.37 -3.31
N ASP A 294 -12.36 7.36 -2.63
CA ASP A 294 -12.48 7.36 -1.18
C ASP A 294 -13.41 6.23 -0.73
N ASP A 295 -12.91 5.40 0.19
CA ASP A 295 -13.61 4.28 0.78
C ASP A 295 -14.29 4.63 2.11
N ARG A 296 -14.17 5.89 2.56
CA ARG A 296 -14.71 6.38 3.84
C ARG A 296 -16.16 6.86 3.79
N ALA A 297 -16.79 6.93 2.62
CA ALA A 297 -18.17 7.42 2.50
C ALA A 297 -19.19 6.67 3.39
N GLU A 298 -18.84 5.52 3.97
CA GLU A 298 -19.73 4.79 4.87
C GLU A 298 -19.29 4.70 6.33
N ASN A 299 -18.02 4.96 6.72
CA ASN A 299 -17.60 4.78 8.11
C ASN A 299 -16.45 5.72 8.49
N GLY A 300 -16.78 6.83 9.17
CA GLY A 300 -15.88 7.91 9.57
C GLY A 300 -14.80 7.59 10.61
N ASN A 301 -14.21 6.39 10.61
CA ASN A 301 -13.06 6.04 11.45
C ASN A 301 -12.36 4.78 10.94
N MET A 302 -11.32 4.92 10.10
CA MET A 302 -10.43 3.79 9.81
C MET A 302 -9.12 4.22 9.16
N PHE A 303 -8.26 4.95 9.89
CA PHE A 303 -6.80 4.91 9.71
C PHE A 303 -6.18 5.53 10.96
N THR A 304 -6.39 4.90 12.12
CA THR A 304 -5.35 4.97 13.16
C THR A 304 -4.26 4.05 12.65
N VAL A 305 -3.31 4.60 11.90
CA VAL A 305 -2.00 3.96 11.76
C VAL A 305 -1.61 3.58 13.18
N LEU A 306 -1.42 2.29 13.43
CA LEU A 306 -0.89 1.81 14.70
C LEU A 306 0.34 2.67 14.96
N LYS A 307 0.22 3.63 15.88
CA LYS A 307 1.38 4.25 16.48
C LYS A 307 2.06 3.06 17.14
N SER A 308 3.12 2.57 16.52
CA SER A 308 4.22 1.94 17.23
C SER A 308 4.47 2.86 18.42
N THR A 309 3.97 2.48 19.58
CA THR A 309 4.40 3.08 20.83
C THR A 309 5.88 2.81 20.87
N ASP A 310 6.66 3.88 20.78
CA ASP A 310 8.09 3.85 21.07
C ASP A 310 8.26 3.06 22.36
N ALA A 311 8.90 1.89 22.24
CA ALA A 311 9.32 1.11 23.38
C ALA A 311 10.47 1.89 24.04
N GLU A 312 10.11 2.92 24.82
CA GLU A 312 11.01 3.51 25.79
C GLU A 312 11.40 2.41 26.77
N GLY A 313 12.66 1.97 26.64
CA GLY A 313 13.29 1.09 27.60
C GLY A 313 13.30 1.76 28.97
N ASN A 314 12.59 1.15 29.91
CA ASN A 314 12.87 1.34 31.33
C ASN A 314 13.63 0.11 31.83
N ASN A 315 14.94 0.22 31.80
CA ASN A 315 15.85 -0.66 32.51
C ASN A 315 16.26 0.08 33.80
N SER A 316 15.56 -0.18 34.89
CA SER A 316 16.02 0.14 36.24
C SER A 316 15.28 -0.74 37.26
N GLY A 317 15.98 -1.75 37.77
CA GLY A 317 15.54 -2.70 38.79
C GLY A 317 16.50 -3.87 38.88
#